data_AF-A0A349YFQ9-F1
#
_entry.id   AF-A0A349YFQ9-F1
#
_cell.length_a   1.000
_cell.length_b   1.000
_cell.length_c   1.000
_cell.angle_alpha   90.00
_cell.angle_beta   90.00
_cell.angle_gamma   90.00
#
_symmetry.space_group_name_H-M   'P 1'
#
loop_
_entity.id
_entity.type
_entity.pdbx_description
1 polymer ?
#
loop_
_entity_poly.entity_id
_entity_poly.type
_entity_poly.pdbx_seq_one_letter_code
_entity_poly.pdbx_strand_id
1 'polypeptide(L)'
;MDGFPTAAEAYTATNKNIEDGISRKLKELYTQIKQAIFDGKYSITGEGTLDQNVIYWLRKNNYKVTLDSQYNQSYWIISWDLRKE
;
A
#
# COMPACT_ATOMS: atom_id res chain seq x y z
N MET A 1 -36.45 -7.15 12.13
CA MET A 1 -36.32 -5.74 11.73
C MET A 1 -34.85 -5.52 11.42
N ASP A 2 -34.51 -5.38 10.15
CA ASP A 2 -33.15 -4.97 9.80
C ASP A 2 -32.98 -3.52 10.26
N GLY A 3 -32.28 -3.35 11.36
CA GLY A 3 -31.91 -2.03 11.88
C GLY A 3 -30.87 -1.44 10.96
N PHE A 4 -31.23 -0.39 10.21
CA PHE A 4 -30.25 0.38 9.45
C PHE A 4 -29.25 1.01 10.43
N PRO A 5 -27.95 0.96 10.12
CA PRO A 5 -26.94 1.55 10.98
C PRO A 5 -27.18 3.05 11.09
N THR A 6 -26.92 3.61 12.27
CA THR A 6 -26.85 5.06 12.45
C THR A 6 -25.69 5.64 11.64
N ALA A 7 -25.74 6.93 11.32
CA ALA A 7 -24.66 7.60 10.62
C ALA A 7 -23.30 7.48 11.36
N ALA A 8 -23.31 7.49 12.70
CA ALA A 8 -22.11 7.33 13.52
C ALA A 8 -21.53 5.91 13.45
N GLU A 9 -22.39 4.88 13.44
CA GLU A 9 -21.97 3.49 13.27
C GLU A 9 -21.41 3.25 11.87
N ALA A 10 -22.08 3.77 10.83
CA ALA A 10 -21.61 3.69 9.45
C ALA A 10 -20.25 4.39 9.27
N TYR A 11 -20.07 5.57 9.87
CA TYR A 11 -18.81 6.31 9.85
C TYR A 11 -17.67 5.52 10.54
N THR A 12 -17.92 5.00 11.74
CA THR A 12 -16.94 4.22 12.51
C THR A 12 -16.53 2.96 11.77
N ALA A 13 -17.52 2.22 11.23
CA ALA A 13 -17.26 1.03 10.44
C ALA A 13 -16.46 1.33 9.16
N THR A 14 -16.76 2.45 8.50
CA THR A 14 -16.03 2.89 7.30
C THR A 14 -14.57 3.17 7.61
N ASN A 15 -14.28 3.94 8.66
CA ASN A 15 -12.90 4.24 9.06
C ASN A 15 -12.11 2.99 9.45
N LYS A 16 -12.74 2.08 10.20
CA LYS A 16 -12.13 0.78 10.53
C LYS A 16 -11.79 -0.01 9.26
N ASN A 17 -12.72 -0.08 8.31
CA ASN A 17 -12.49 -0.77 7.03
C ASN A 17 -11.34 -0.14 6.22
N ILE A 18 -11.17 1.19 6.29
CA ILE A 18 -10.03 1.89 5.66
C ILE A 18 -8.72 1.44 6.31
N GLU A 19 -8.63 1.48 7.65
CA GLU A 19 -7.43 1.05 8.39
C GLU A 19 -7.08 -0.43 8.16
N ASP A 20 -8.08 -1.31 8.17
CA ASP A 20 -7.94 -2.72 7.86
C ASP A 20 -7.48 -2.92 6.40
N GLY A 21 -8.00 -2.11 5.47
CA GLY A 21 -7.59 -2.08 4.07
C GLY A 21 -6.12 -1.71 3.89
N ILE A 22 -5.66 -0.65 4.55
CA ILE A 22 -4.25 -0.20 4.55
C ILE A 22 -3.35 -1.30 5.11
N SER A 23 -3.74 -1.88 6.26
CA SER A 23 -2.98 -2.93 6.93
C SER A 23 -2.83 -4.18 6.06
N ARG A 24 -3.91 -4.59 5.37
CA ARG A 24 -3.87 -5.70 4.42
C ARG A 24 -2.94 -5.40 3.25
N LYS A 25 -3.03 -4.20 2.66
CA LYS A 25 -2.17 -3.83 1.53
C LYS A 25 -0.69 -3.81 1.89
N LEU A 26 -0.34 -3.30 3.08
CA LEU A 26 1.03 -3.32 3.57
C LEU A 26 1.56 -4.75 3.76
N LYS A 27 0.74 -5.69 4.24
CA LYS A 27 1.11 -7.12 4.36
C LYS A 27 1.36 -7.78 3.00
N GLU A 28 0.52 -7.48 2.00
CA GLU A 28 0.73 -7.96 0.63
C GLU A 28 2.05 -7.45 0.05
N LEU A 29 2.30 -6.13 0.17
CA LEU A 29 3.53 -5.51 -0.30
C LEU A 29 4.76 -6.07 0.42
N TYR A 30 4.69 -6.28 1.73
CA TYR A 30 5.77 -6.91 2.49
C TYR A 30 6.13 -8.30 1.94
N THR A 31 5.13 -9.11 1.60
CA THR A 31 5.35 -10.43 1.01
C THR A 31 6.02 -10.34 -0.36
N GLN A 32 5.58 -9.40 -1.19
CA GLN A 32 6.18 -9.15 -2.51
C GLN A 32 7.62 -8.63 -2.42
N ILE A 33 7.89 -7.71 -1.49
CA ILE A 33 9.23 -7.17 -1.23
C ILE A 33 10.15 -8.31 -0.76
N LYS A 34 9.69 -9.14 0.18
CA LYS A 34 10.47 -10.29 0.68
C LYS A 34 10.82 -11.26 -0.44
N GLN A 35 9.87 -11.57 -1.33
CA GLN A 35 10.12 -12.41 -2.49
C GLN A 35 11.11 -11.75 -3.46
N ALA A 36 10.95 -10.46 -3.73
CA ALA A 36 11.84 -9.71 -4.61
C ALA A 36 13.28 -9.67 -4.06
N ILE A 37 13.46 -9.51 -2.75
CA ILE A 37 14.78 -9.59 -2.09
C ILE A 37 15.39 -10.98 -2.28
N PHE A 38 14.60 -12.05 -2.09
CA PHE A 38 15.05 -13.42 -2.31
C PHE A 38 15.49 -13.65 -3.77
N ASP A 39 14.78 -13.04 -4.72
CA ASP A 39 15.12 -13.06 -6.15
C ASP A 39 16.33 -12.14 -6.52
N GLY A 40 16.93 -11.44 -5.55
CA GLY A 40 18.04 -10.51 -5.80
C GLY A 40 17.62 -9.18 -6.45
N LYS A 41 16.34 -8.81 -6.38
CA LYS A 41 15.80 -7.56 -6.89
C LYS A 41 15.81 -6.47 -5.80
N TYR A 42 15.78 -5.22 -6.24
CA TYR A 42 15.84 -4.02 -5.38
C TYR A 42 14.56 -3.17 -5.46
N SER A 43 13.56 -3.67 -6.19
CA SER A 43 12.28 -3.00 -6.38
C SER A 43 11.18 -3.97 -6.73
N ILE A 44 9.95 -3.58 -6.41
CA ILE A 44 8.72 -4.17 -6.95
C ILE A 44 7.94 -3.10 -7.71
N THR A 45 7.22 -3.55 -8.73
CA THR A 45 6.33 -2.71 -9.53
C THR A 45 4.93 -3.27 -9.50
N GLY A 46 3.92 -2.41 -9.57
CA GLY A 46 2.55 -2.85 -9.78
C GLY A 46 1.72 -1.81 -10.50
N GLU A 47 0.58 -2.26 -10.99
CA GLU A 47 -0.35 -1.44 -11.75
C GLU A 47 -1.33 -0.71 -10.84
N GLY A 48 -1.95 0.34 -11.39
CA GLY A 48 -2.93 1.17 -10.73
C GLY A 48 -2.30 2.20 -9.78
N THR A 49 -3.08 2.60 -8.78
CA THR A 49 -2.71 3.60 -7.78
C THR A 49 -2.54 2.96 -6.41
N LEU A 50 -1.58 3.44 -5.64
CA LEU A 50 -1.47 3.14 -4.22
C LEU A 50 -2.23 4.18 -3.39
N ASP A 51 -2.89 3.71 -2.32
CA ASP A 51 -3.51 4.58 -1.33
C ASP A 51 -2.44 5.49 -0.67
N GLN A 52 -2.80 6.75 -0.42
CA GLN A 52 -1.87 7.74 0.14
C GLN A 52 -1.34 7.36 1.52
N ASN A 53 -2.15 6.70 2.36
CA ASN A 53 -1.70 6.24 3.68
C ASN A 53 -0.71 5.08 3.55
N VAL A 54 -0.91 4.19 2.58
CA VAL A 54 0.07 3.14 2.27
C VAL A 54 1.40 3.75 1.84
N ILE A 55 1.36 4.77 0.96
CA ILE A 55 2.56 5.50 0.51
C ILE A 55 3.26 6.18 1.70
N TYR A 56 2.50 6.81 2.60
CA TYR A 56 3.04 7.45 3.81
C TYR A 56 3.82 6.44 4.67
N TRP A 57 3.22 5.28 4.96
CA TRP A 57 3.87 4.25 5.77
C TRP A 57 5.10 3.64 5.10
N LEU A 58 5.08 3.44 3.78
CA LEU A 58 6.25 2.97 3.03
C LEU A 58 7.41 3.99 3.13
N ARG A 59 7.13 5.27 2.87
CA ARG A 59 8.16 6.33 2.95
C ARG A 59 8.71 6.50 4.36
N LYS A 60 7.85 6.38 5.38
CA LYS A 60 8.26 6.40 6.79
C LYS A 60 9.21 5.28 7.16
N ASN A 61 9.16 4.14 6.45
CA ASN A 61 10.05 2.99 6.62
C ASN A 61 11.18 2.97 5.58
N ASN A 62 11.61 4.13 5.08
CA ASN A 62 12.74 4.31 4.15
C ASN A 62 12.58 3.67 2.76
N TYR A 63 11.36 3.25 2.38
CA TYR A 63 11.10 2.85 1.00
C TYR A 63 10.92 4.07 0.10
N LYS A 64 11.52 4.03 -1.09
CA LYS A 64 11.27 5.02 -2.14
C LYS A 64 10.08 4.55 -2.97
N VAL A 65 9.03 5.36 -2.99
CA VAL A 65 7.81 5.12 -3.79
C VAL A 65 7.72 6.12 -4.94
N THR A 66 7.77 5.63 -6.16
CA THR A 66 7.53 6.37 -7.40
C THR A 66 6.14 6.03 -7.91
N LEU A 67 5.37 7.05 -8.27
CA LEU A 67 4.08 6.91 -8.95
C LEU A 67 4.24 7.55 -10.32
N ASP A 68 3.81 6.88 -11.37
CA ASP A 68 3.88 7.39 -12.73
C ASP A 68 2.71 6.82 -13.55
N SER A 69 2.50 7.36 -14.75
CA SER A 69 1.45 6.91 -15.65
C SER A 69 1.98 6.85 -17.07
N GLN A 70 1.89 5.68 -17.70
CA GLN A 70 2.30 5.48 -19.08
C GLN A 70 1.12 4.96 -19.89
N TYR A 71 0.84 5.56 -21.04
CA TYR A 71 -0.26 5.14 -21.93
C TYR A 71 -1.63 5.01 -21.22
N ASN A 72 -1.97 5.97 -20.35
CA ASN A 72 -3.17 5.96 -19.51
C ASN A 72 -3.24 4.83 -18.49
N GLN A 73 -2.15 4.10 -18.27
CA GLN A 73 -2.02 3.11 -17.20
C GLN A 73 -1.15 3.70 -16.10
N SER A 74 -1.77 3.93 -14.94
CA SER A 74 -1.02 4.28 -13.73
C SER A 74 -0.25 3.07 -13.25
N TYR A 75 0.97 3.29 -12.77
CA TYR A 75 1.78 2.28 -12.12
C TYR A 75 2.56 2.89 -10.97
N TRP A 76 3.01 2.01 -10.08
CA TRP A 76 3.83 2.37 -8.95
C TRP A 76 5.08 1.50 -8.90
N ILE A 77 6.16 2.08 -8.40
CA ILE A 77 7.43 1.40 -8.13
C ILE A 77 7.78 1.64 -6.67
N ILE A 78 8.04 0.57 -5.93
CA ILE A 78 8.59 0.62 -4.58
C ILE A 78 10.01 0.06 -4.65
N SER A 79 10.98 0.85 -4.24
CA SER A 79 12.41 0.49 -4.24
C SER A 79 13.05 0.74 -2.88
N TRP A 80 14.11 -0.02 -2.60
CA TRP A 80 14.88 0.09 -1.36
C TRP A 80 16.38 0.02 -1.68
N ASP A 81 17.18 0.65 -0.82
CA ASP A 81 18.63 0.59 -0.90
C ASP A 81 19.18 -0.21 0.29
N LEU A 82 19.76 -1.38 0.02
CA LEU A 82 20.35 -2.25 1.04
C LEU A 82 21.65 -1.66 1.63
N ARG A 83 22.18 -0.55 1.08
CA ARG A 83 23.44 0.06 1.53
C ARG A 83 23.28 1.07 2.67
N LYS A 84 22.05 1.26 3.17
CA LYS A 84 21.75 2.20 4.27
C LYS A 84 21.64 1.52 5.65
N GLU A 85 22.02 0.26 5.76
CA GLU A 85 22.22 -0.43 7.05
C GLU A 85 23.64 -0.26 7.58
#